data_AF-Q96Y65-F1
#
_entry.id   AF-Q96Y65-F1
#
_cell.length_a   1.000
_cell.length_b   1.000
_cell.length_c   1.000
_cell.angle_alpha   90.00
_cell.angle_beta   90.00
_cell.angle_gamma   90.00
#
_symmetry.space_group_name_H-M   'P 1'
#
loop_
_entity.id
_entity.type
_entity.pdbx_description
1 polymer ?
#
loop_
_entity_poly.entity_id
_entity_poly.type
_entity_poly.pdbx_seq_one_letter_code
_entity_poly.pdbx_strand_id
1 'polypeptide(L)'
;MQSVELLMEVNSLKSVVREALDFSEKNNLVPLISFYLEDDLLKKLVKMLDSKLKDIFKKYSYSRDLFIKEAKKILNTEPEEIFTHFIYYAIPISEKTEIMIIKNNWIPPRAVILNGKVRFTFMPYSNIEDMEKAIKTQNDDDIIVEFENGIVKNYDRKRNIFTDFRSVTQVLQSRNKVSVNLFTSLKSIFYLTILSNNVYPYKNKIEINIRDGEFHFNIIQGKATRDDVINGTTLTAESKAELYYDYKKNSINKEIILNGLIYKLPSF
;
A
#
# COMPACT_ATOMS: atom_id res chain seq x y z
N MET A 1 -10.94 15.80 -5.62
CA MET A 1 -10.90 14.53 -4.84
C MET A 1 -10.51 14.96 -3.45
N GLN A 2 -11.35 14.69 -2.47
CA GLN A 2 -11.26 15.30 -1.14
C GLN A 2 -9.94 14.94 -0.45
N SER A 3 -9.45 13.72 -0.64
CA SER A 3 -8.16 13.26 -0.08
C SER A 3 -6.98 14.11 -0.56
N VAL A 4 -7.00 14.53 -1.82
CA VAL A 4 -5.95 15.39 -2.40
C VAL A 4 -6.08 16.82 -1.88
N GLU A 5 -7.30 17.35 -1.81
CA GLU A 5 -7.55 18.70 -1.29
C GLU A 5 -7.05 18.83 0.15
N LEU A 6 -7.37 17.86 1.02
CA LEU A 6 -6.90 17.81 2.40
C LEU A 6 -5.36 17.72 2.50
N LEU A 7 -4.71 16.92 1.65
CA LEU A 7 -3.25 16.81 1.66
C LEU A 7 -2.55 18.06 1.11
N MET A 8 -3.20 18.82 0.23
CA MET A 8 -2.70 20.09 -0.31
C MET A 8 -2.70 21.23 0.73
N GLU A 9 -3.51 21.13 1.79
CA GLU A 9 -3.52 22.07 2.92
C GLU A 9 -2.29 21.90 3.84
N VAL A 10 -1.62 20.75 3.76
CA VAL A 10 -0.39 20.48 4.51
C VAL A 10 0.79 21.07 3.74
N ASN A 11 1.31 22.20 4.21
CA ASN A 11 2.36 22.97 3.52
C ASN A 11 3.57 22.14 3.08
N SER A 12 4.02 21.20 3.91
CA SER A 12 5.18 20.35 3.62
C SER A 12 4.91 19.29 2.53
N LEU A 13 3.64 18.96 2.27
CA LEU A 13 3.22 17.98 1.27
C LEU A 13 2.83 18.59 -0.07
N LYS A 14 2.56 19.90 -0.10
CA LYS A 14 1.92 20.57 -1.24
C LYS A 14 2.63 20.35 -2.58
N SER A 15 3.96 20.36 -2.60
CA SER A 15 4.74 20.10 -3.83
C SER A 15 4.57 18.65 -4.29
N VAL A 16 4.79 17.70 -3.38
CA VAL A 16 4.70 16.25 -3.65
C VAL A 16 3.30 15.86 -4.12
N VAL A 17 2.25 16.43 -3.50
CA VAL A 17 0.86 16.16 -3.87
C VAL A 17 0.53 16.74 -5.25
N ARG A 18 1.06 17.92 -5.60
CA ARG A 18 0.90 18.49 -6.94
C ARG A 18 1.57 17.62 -8.00
N GLU A 19 2.78 17.15 -7.76
CA GLU A 19 3.46 16.25 -8.70
C GLU A 19 2.69 14.93 -8.86
N ALA A 20 2.07 14.43 -7.78
CA ALA A 20 1.23 13.23 -7.84
C ALA A 20 -0.04 13.44 -8.68
N LEU A 21 -0.63 14.65 -8.64
CA LEU A 21 -1.72 15.04 -9.53
C LEU A 21 -1.28 15.05 -11.00
N ASP A 22 -0.15 15.69 -11.30
CA ASP A 22 0.40 15.72 -12.66
C ASP A 22 0.70 14.31 -13.18
N PHE A 23 1.24 13.44 -12.31
CA PHE A 23 1.44 12.03 -12.62
C PHE A 23 0.11 11.32 -12.92
N SER A 24 -0.92 11.55 -12.10
CA SER A 24 -2.24 10.96 -12.27
C SER A 24 -2.88 11.36 -13.60
N GLU A 25 -2.79 12.64 -13.96
CA GLU A 25 -3.33 13.17 -15.22
C GLU A 25 -2.60 12.57 -16.43
N LYS A 26 -1.26 12.63 -16.44
CA LYS A 26 -0.42 12.07 -17.52
C LYS A 26 -0.70 10.59 -17.77
N ASN A 27 -1.03 9.84 -16.72
CA ASN A 27 -1.29 8.41 -16.81
C ASN A 27 -2.78 8.05 -16.89
N ASN A 28 -3.69 9.04 -16.99
CA ASN A 28 -5.14 8.84 -16.96
C ASN A 28 -5.58 7.93 -15.80
N LEU A 29 -5.21 8.34 -14.58
CA LEU A 29 -5.53 7.69 -13.32
C LEU A 29 -6.46 8.59 -12.50
N VAL A 30 -7.30 7.99 -11.67
CA VAL A 30 -8.09 8.70 -10.66
C VAL A 30 -7.17 9.08 -9.51
N PRO A 31 -7.07 10.37 -9.13
CA PRO A 31 -6.15 10.83 -8.08
C PRO A 31 -6.74 10.54 -6.68
N LEU A 32 -6.94 9.25 -6.39
CA LEU A 32 -7.48 8.76 -5.14
C LEU A 32 -6.35 8.27 -4.25
N ILE A 33 -6.25 8.87 -3.06
CA ILE A 33 -5.24 8.48 -2.07
C ILE A 33 -5.79 7.45 -1.08
N SER A 34 -6.95 7.71 -0.48
CA SER A 34 -7.64 6.76 0.39
C SER A 34 -9.13 7.03 0.44
N PHE A 35 -9.93 5.97 0.40
CA PHE A 35 -11.38 6.03 0.59
C PHE A 35 -11.80 6.57 1.96
N TYR A 36 -10.95 6.46 2.99
CA TYR A 36 -11.25 7.02 4.31
C TYR A 36 -11.35 8.55 4.31
N LEU A 37 -10.79 9.20 3.28
CA LEU A 37 -10.75 10.64 3.12
C LEU A 37 -11.75 11.15 2.07
N GLU A 38 -12.65 10.30 1.57
CA GLU A 38 -13.61 10.63 0.50
C GLU A 38 -15.06 10.36 0.93
N ASP A 39 -15.76 11.39 1.43
CA ASP A 39 -17.11 11.23 2.01
C ASP A 39 -18.12 10.63 1.03
N ASP A 40 -18.21 11.19 -0.17
CA ASP A 40 -19.20 10.79 -1.16
C ASP A 40 -18.94 9.38 -1.68
N LEU A 41 -17.66 9.06 -1.93
CA LEU A 41 -17.26 7.72 -2.38
C LEU A 41 -17.53 6.68 -1.29
N LEU A 42 -17.21 7.01 -0.04
CA LEU A 42 -17.43 6.13 1.10
C LEU A 42 -18.92 5.90 1.36
N LYS A 43 -19.74 6.96 1.36
CA LYS A 43 -21.20 6.86 1.50
C LYS A 43 -21.81 5.99 0.41
N LYS A 44 -21.37 6.17 -0.85
CA LYS A 44 -21.81 5.36 -1.99
C LYS A 44 -21.42 3.89 -1.81
N LEU A 45 -20.16 3.63 -1.45
CA LEU A 45 -19.65 2.28 -1.20
C LEU A 45 -20.45 1.56 -0.11
N VAL A 46 -20.68 2.22 1.03
CA VAL A 46 -21.46 1.66 2.15
C VAL A 46 -22.88 1.32 1.72
N LYS A 47 -23.55 2.22 0.98
CA LYS A 47 -24.90 1.95 0.47
C LYS A 47 -24.95 0.74 -0.45
N MET A 48 -23.93 0.53 -1.29
CA MET A 48 -23.84 -0.66 -2.15
C MET A 48 -23.65 -1.95 -1.32
N LEU A 49 -22.83 -1.87 -0.26
CA LEU A 49 -22.50 -3.01 0.60
C LEU A 49 -23.61 -3.37 1.60
N ASP A 50 -24.53 -2.45 1.93
CA ASP A 50 -25.64 -2.67 2.88
C ASP A 50 -26.45 -3.93 2.53
N SER A 51 -26.68 -4.19 1.24
CA SER A 51 -27.41 -5.37 0.76
C SER A 51 -26.76 -6.70 1.15
N LYS A 52 -25.44 -6.72 1.40
CA LYS A 52 -24.67 -7.92 1.73
C LYS A 52 -24.24 -7.97 3.19
N LEU A 53 -23.91 -6.82 3.78
CA LEU A 53 -23.21 -6.75 5.07
C LEU A 53 -24.09 -6.31 6.24
N LYS A 54 -25.29 -5.81 6.01
CA LYS A 54 -26.15 -5.25 7.07
C LYS A 54 -26.44 -6.24 8.19
N ASP A 55 -26.76 -7.48 7.87
CA ASP A 55 -27.12 -8.48 8.89
C ASP A 55 -25.89 -9.04 9.61
N ILE A 56 -24.76 -9.21 8.90
CA ILE A 56 -23.47 -9.52 9.53
C ILE A 56 -23.06 -8.41 10.49
N PHE A 57 -23.24 -7.14 10.10
CA PHE A 57 -22.91 -6.01 10.96
C PHE A 57 -23.77 -6.00 12.22
N LYS A 58 -25.09 -6.19 12.12
CA LYS A 58 -25.96 -6.30 13.30
C LYS A 58 -25.46 -7.39 14.26
N LYS A 59 -25.07 -8.55 13.72
CA LYS A 59 -24.61 -9.69 14.52
C LYS A 59 -23.24 -9.47 15.18
N TYR A 60 -22.29 -8.85 14.47
CA TYR A 60 -20.90 -8.75 14.92
C TYR A 60 -20.40 -7.32 15.18
N SER A 61 -21.30 -6.33 15.28
CA SER A 61 -20.91 -4.92 15.47
C SER A 61 -20.10 -4.68 16.75
N TYR A 62 -20.12 -5.59 17.73
CA TYR A 62 -19.33 -5.48 18.95
C TYR A 62 -17.84 -5.81 18.77
N SER A 63 -17.45 -6.47 17.67
CA SER A 63 -16.05 -6.86 17.40
C SER A 63 -15.70 -6.61 15.95
N ARG A 64 -14.80 -5.64 15.72
CA ARG A 64 -14.31 -5.29 14.37
C ARG A 64 -13.69 -6.49 13.67
N ASP A 65 -12.84 -7.24 14.37
CA ASP A 65 -12.13 -8.39 13.80
C ASP A 65 -13.07 -9.53 13.41
N LEU A 66 -14.04 -9.86 14.28
CA LEU A 66 -15.05 -10.86 13.95
C LEU A 66 -15.94 -10.41 12.79
N PHE A 67 -16.34 -9.13 12.77
CA PHE A 67 -17.10 -8.59 11.65
C PHE A 67 -16.32 -8.71 10.34
N ILE A 68 -15.05 -8.27 10.30
CA ILE A 68 -14.22 -8.32 9.09
C ILE A 68 -14.06 -9.77 8.62
N LYS A 69 -13.78 -10.70 9.55
CA LYS A 69 -13.65 -12.13 9.24
C LYS A 69 -14.90 -12.70 8.57
N GLU A 70 -16.09 -12.41 9.10
CA GLU A 70 -17.35 -12.92 8.54
C GLU A 70 -17.76 -12.17 7.25
N ALA A 71 -17.53 -10.86 7.18
CA ALA A 71 -17.80 -10.06 5.98
C ALA A 71 -16.95 -10.53 4.79
N LYS A 72 -15.67 -10.85 5.01
CA LYS A 72 -14.79 -11.37 3.95
C LYS A 72 -15.32 -12.65 3.31
N LYS A 73 -15.94 -13.55 4.08
CA LYS A 73 -16.56 -14.78 3.53
C LYS A 73 -17.72 -14.51 2.57
N ILE A 74 -18.44 -13.39 2.75
CA ILE A 74 -19.55 -12.98 1.88
C ILE A 74 -19.05 -12.21 0.66
N LEU A 75 -18.03 -11.38 0.86
CA LEU A 75 -17.52 -10.49 -0.19
C LEU A 75 -16.52 -11.18 -1.13
N ASN A 76 -15.76 -12.14 -0.63
CA ASN A 76 -14.67 -12.78 -1.36
C ASN A 76 -15.16 -14.05 -2.06
N THR A 77 -14.92 -14.16 -3.36
CA THR A 77 -15.25 -15.34 -4.17
C THR A 77 -14.02 -16.12 -4.60
N GLU A 78 -12.81 -15.62 -4.30
CA GLU A 78 -11.54 -16.26 -4.62
C GLU A 78 -10.83 -16.70 -3.34
N PRO A 79 -10.09 -17.83 -3.37
CA PRO A 79 -9.32 -18.30 -2.23
C PRO A 79 -8.25 -17.27 -1.84
N GLU A 80 -8.07 -17.05 -0.53
CA GLU A 80 -6.99 -16.20 -0.03
C GLU A 80 -5.65 -16.85 -0.35
N GLU A 81 -4.83 -16.20 -1.18
CA GLU A 81 -3.41 -16.58 -1.31
C GLU A 81 -2.74 -16.43 0.06
N ILE A 82 -1.99 -17.45 0.48
CA ILE A 82 -1.24 -17.44 1.73
C ILE A 82 0.08 -16.72 1.47
N PHE A 83 0.25 -15.54 2.06
CA PHE A 83 1.49 -14.77 1.99
C PHE A 83 2.29 -14.91 3.27
N THR A 84 3.62 -14.89 3.14
CA THR A 84 4.47 -14.51 4.27
C THR A 84 4.54 -12.99 4.34
N HIS A 85 4.30 -12.42 5.52
CA HIS A 85 4.24 -10.98 5.70
C HIS A 85 5.55 -10.46 6.28
N PHE A 86 6.20 -9.54 5.57
CA PHE A 86 7.21 -8.67 6.17
C PHE A 86 6.52 -7.44 6.76
N ILE A 87 6.71 -7.20 8.05
CA ILE A 87 5.92 -6.22 8.80
C ILE A 87 6.46 -4.78 8.70
N TYR A 88 7.71 -4.60 8.25
CA TYR A 88 8.37 -3.30 8.05
C TYR A 88 8.27 -2.87 6.59
N TYR A 89 9.28 -2.17 6.06
CA TYR A 89 9.24 -1.58 4.71
C TYR A 89 10.21 -2.28 3.76
N ALA A 90 9.83 -2.32 2.48
CA ALA A 90 10.73 -2.73 1.41
C ALA A 90 10.84 -1.61 0.37
N ILE A 91 12.08 -1.28 -0.01
CA ILE A 91 12.39 -0.25 -1.01
C ILE A 91 13.06 -0.93 -2.21
N PRO A 92 12.53 -0.78 -3.44
CA PRO A 92 13.18 -1.26 -4.64
C PRO A 92 14.58 -0.65 -4.82
N ILE A 93 15.56 -1.47 -5.20
CA ILE A 93 16.94 -1.03 -5.44
C ILE A 93 17.54 -1.53 -6.77
N SER A 94 16.89 -2.48 -7.46
CA SER A 94 17.29 -2.85 -8.82
C SER A 94 16.75 -1.86 -9.86
N GLU A 95 17.47 -1.73 -10.98
CA GLU A 95 17.07 -0.87 -12.11
C GLU A 95 15.62 -1.10 -12.57
N LYS A 96 15.18 -2.36 -12.52
CA LYS A 96 13.82 -2.80 -12.78
C LYS A 96 13.33 -3.70 -11.64
N THR A 97 12.10 -3.44 -11.17
CA THR A 97 11.38 -4.27 -10.19
C THR A 97 9.94 -4.46 -10.66
N GLU A 98 9.46 -5.70 -10.66
CA GLU A 98 8.05 -6.00 -10.96
C GLU A 98 7.31 -6.30 -9.65
N ILE A 99 6.13 -5.72 -9.48
CA ILE A 99 5.31 -5.88 -8.28
C ILE A 99 3.86 -6.25 -8.63
N MET A 100 3.16 -6.78 -7.64
CA MET A 100 1.72 -6.95 -7.64
C MET A 100 1.12 -6.30 -6.38
N ILE A 101 0.21 -5.36 -6.55
CA ILE A 101 -0.53 -4.76 -5.43
C ILE A 101 -1.56 -5.77 -4.91
N ILE A 102 -1.57 -5.94 -3.58
CA ILE A 102 -2.49 -6.83 -2.88
C ILE A 102 -3.40 -6.09 -1.88
N LYS A 103 -3.00 -4.90 -1.41
CA LYS A 103 -3.84 -3.99 -0.61
C LYS A 103 -3.52 -2.53 -0.98
N ASN A 104 -4.52 -1.79 -1.45
CA ASN A 104 -4.35 -0.48 -2.09
C ASN A 104 -4.80 0.73 -1.26
N ASN A 105 -5.83 0.58 -0.42
CA ASN A 105 -6.39 1.70 0.37
C ASN A 105 -5.52 2.13 1.57
N TRP A 106 -4.22 1.82 1.55
CA TRP A 106 -3.25 2.01 2.63
C TRP A 106 -2.03 2.76 2.10
N ILE A 107 -1.36 3.52 2.99
CA ILE A 107 -0.08 4.18 2.70
C ILE A 107 0.95 3.72 3.72
N PRO A 108 2.09 3.16 3.25
CA PRO A 108 2.29 2.62 1.90
C PRO A 108 1.30 1.49 1.57
N PRO A 109 1.06 1.20 0.28
CA PRO A 109 0.28 0.04 -0.11
C PRO A 109 1.06 -1.26 0.18
N ARG A 110 0.33 -2.38 0.29
CA ARG A 110 0.95 -3.70 0.35
C ARG A 110 1.09 -4.29 -1.04
N ALA A 111 2.29 -4.80 -1.32
CA ALA A 111 2.63 -5.43 -2.58
C ALA A 111 3.38 -6.74 -2.36
N VAL A 112 3.38 -7.58 -3.40
CA VAL A 112 4.31 -8.69 -3.58
C VAL A 112 5.37 -8.24 -4.58
N ILE A 113 6.65 -8.44 -4.27
CA ILE A 113 7.74 -8.22 -5.22
C ILE A 113 7.81 -9.45 -6.12
N LEU A 114 7.29 -9.35 -7.35
CA LEU A 114 7.30 -10.46 -8.30
C LEU A 114 8.73 -10.76 -8.73
N ASN A 115 9.47 -9.75 -9.21
CA ASN A 115 10.85 -9.90 -9.68
C ASN A 115 11.67 -8.66 -9.33
N GLY A 116 12.94 -8.84 -9.00
CA GLY A 116 13.88 -7.73 -8.74
C GLY A 116 14.49 -7.77 -7.33
N LYS A 117 15.23 -6.72 -6.99
CA LYS A 117 15.91 -6.58 -5.69
C LYS A 117 15.29 -5.46 -4.90
N VAL A 118 15.04 -5.74 -3.63
CA VAL A 118 14.62 -4.74 -2.65
C VAL A 118 15.57 -4.75 -1.48
N ARG A 119 15.62 -3.63 -0.78
CA ARG A 119 16.19 -3.55 0.56
C ARG A 119 15.08 -3.55 1.60
N PHE A 120 15.23 -4.35 2.64
CA PHE A 120 14.37 -4.28 3.81
C PHE A 120 14.88 -3.20 4.76
N THR A 121 13.97 -2.33 5.20
CA THR A 121 14.28 -1.20 6.07
C THR A 121 13.33 -1.16 7.25
N PHE A 122 13.82 -0.68 8.40
CA PHE A 122 12.98 -0.48 9.58
C PHE A 122 12.04 0.72 9.41
N MET A 123 12.50 1.76 8.72
CA MET A 123 11.78 3.02 8.52
C MET A 123 11.78 3.46 7.04
N PRO A 124 10.85 4.35 6.65
CA PRO A 124 10.87 4.95 5.32
C PRO A 124 11.93 6.06 5.21
N TYR A 125 12.38 6.33 3.98
CA TYR A 125 13.41 7.33 3.68
C TYR A 125 12.95 8.32 2.60
N SER A 126 13.46 9.55 2.67
CA SER A 126 13.07 10.60 1.71
C SER A 126 13.51 10.28 0.29
N ASN A 127 14.66 9.64 0.12
CA ASN A 127 15.22 9.18 -1.16
C ASN A 127 16.19 7.99 -0.92
N ILE A 128 16.74 7.42 -1.99
CA ILE A 128 17.68 6.29 -1.93
C ILE A 128 18.99 6.69 -1.24
N GLU A 129 19.49 7.91 -1.47
CA GLU A 129 20.76 8.37 -0.89
C GLU A 129 20.71 8.45 0.64
N ASP A 130 19.59 8.93 1.19
CA ASP A 130 19.36 9.01 2.64
C ASP A 130 19.30 7.61 3.27
N MET A 131 18.66 6.65 2.59
CA MET A 131 18.67 5.25 3.00
C MET A 131 20.09 4.69 3.02
N GLU A 132 20.87 4.87 1.93
CA GLU A 132 22.25 4.40 1.85
C GLU A 132 23.15 5.04 2.92
N LYS A 133 22.94 6.33 3.20
CA LYS A 133 23.64 7.03 4.28
C LYS A 133 23.31 6.42 5.64
N ALA A 134 22.03 6.17 5.94
CA ALA A 134 21.62 5.54 7.19
C ALA A 134 22.25 4.14 7.37
N ILE A 135 22.31 3.35 6.30
CA ILE A 135 22.95 2.04 6.31
C ILE A 135 24.46 2.17 6.55
N LYS A 136 25.13 3.11 5.89
CA LYS A 136 26.57 3.35 6.06
C LYS A 136 26.91 3.81 7.48
N THR A 137 26.07 4.66 8.08
CA THR A 137 26.23 5.13 9.47
C THR A 137 25.65 4.17 10.51
N GLN A 138 25.22 2.98 10.11
CA GLN A 138 24.67 1.94 10.99
C GLN A 138 23.38 2.32 11.73
N ASN A 139 22.63 3.28 11.19
CA ASN A 139 21.32 3.70 11.71
C ASN A 139 20.15 2.94 11.07
N ASP A 140 20.42 1.93 10.24
CA ASP A 140 19.44 0.96 9.74
C ASP A 140 20.08 -0.41 9.48
N ASP A 141 19.24 -1.39 9.16
CA ASP A 141 19.63 -2.74 8.77
C ASP A 141 20.22 -2.77 7.35
N ASP A 142 21.06 -3.77 7.06
CA ASP A 142 21.62 -4.01 5.73
C ASP A 142 21.23 -5.40 5.26
N ILE A 143 20.04 -5.47 4.65
CA ILE A 143 19.40 -6.69 4.19
C ILE A 143 18.85 -6.47 2.78
N ILE A 144 19.55 -7.02 1.80
CA ILE A 144 19.11 -7.02 0.40
C ILE A 144 18.47 -8.36 0.09
N VAL A 145 17.31 -8.35 -0.55
CA VAL A 145 16.55 -9.55 -0.90
C VAL A 145 16.21 -9.52 -2.38
N GLU A 146 16.55 -10.59 -3.08
CA GLU A 146 16.24 -10.81 -4.49
C GLU A 146 15.04 -11.74 -4.60
N PHE A 147 14.06 -11.33 -5.40
CA PHE A 147 12.81 -12.04 -5.62
C PHE A 147 12.71 -12.57 -7.05
N GLU A 148 12.13 -13.75 -7.19
CA GLU A 148 11.72 -14.35 -8.45
C GLU A 148 10.34 -15.00 -8.29
N ASN A 149 9.39 -14.58 -9.12
CA ASN A 149 7.97 -14.93 -9.04
C ASN A 149 7.34 -14.78 -7.63
N GLY A 150 7.75 -13.77 -6.87
CA GLY A 150 7.21 -13.51 -5.52
C GLY A 150 7.94 -14.22 -4.37
N ILE A 151 8.86 -15.13 -4.68
CA ILE A 151 9.57 -15.96 -3.71
C ILE A 151 11.01 -15.44 -3.58
N VAL A 152 11.59 -15.55 -2.37
CA VAL A 152 12.99 -15.19 -2.13
C VAL A 152 13.90 -16.15 -2.91
N LYS A 153 14.68 -15.60 -3.85
CA LYS A 153 15.68 -16.34 -4.63
C LYS A 153 17.05 -16.31 -3.98
N ASN A 154 17.46 -15.13 -3.52
CA ASN A 154 18.75 -14.91 -2.88
C ASN A 154 18.64 -13.74 -1.89
N TYR A 155 19.58 -13.64 -0.96
CA TYR A 155 19.66 -12.50 -0.04
C TYR A 155 21.09 -12.27 0.45
N ASP A 156 21.40 -11.01 0.77
CA ASP A 156 22.61 -10.60 1.48
C ASP A 156 22.18 -9.92 2.78
N ARG A 157 22.56 -10.50 3.92
CA ARG A 157 22.22 -10.01 5.26
C ARG A 157 23.51 -9.73 6.03
N LYS A 158 23.95 -8.47 6.01
CA LYS A 158 25.15 -8.03 6.75
C LYS A 158 24.81 -7.58 8.15
N ARG A 159 23.64 -6.94 8.35
CA ARG A 159 23.21 -6.42 9.66
C ARG A 159 21.69 -6.47 9.80
N ASN A 160 21.24 -6.90 10.98
CA ASN A 160 19.83 -6.94 11.36
C ASN A 160 19.68 -6.66 12.88
N ILE A 161 19.52 -5.39 13.23
CA ILE A 161 19.42 -4.85 14.59
C ILE A 161 18.04 -4.26 14.85
N PHE A 162 17.48 -3.53 13.88
CA PHE A 162 16.27 -2.73 14.09
C PHE A 162 14.98 -3.49 13.75
N THR A 163 15.01 -4.35 12.74
CA THR A 163 13.86 -5.20 12.38
C THR A 163 13.88 -6.53 13.13
N ASP A 164 12.71 -7.05 13.52
CA ASP A 164 12.60 -8.33 14.24
C ASP A 164 13.22 -9.47 13.42
N PHE A 165 14.31 -10.03 13.95
CA PHE A 165 15.04 -11.16 13.38
C PHE A 165 14.16 -12.35 13.03
N ARG A 166 13.10 -12.61 13.82
CA ARG A 166 12.17 -13.72 13.55
C ARG A 166 11.34 -13.43 12.30
N SER A 167 10.85 -12.20 12.14
CA SER A 167 10.12 -11.78 10.94
C SER A 167 11.02 -11.85 9.70
N VAL A 168 12.25 -11.34 9.79
CA VAL A 168 13.24 -11.41 8.70
C VAL A 168 13.53 -12.86 8.33
N THR A 169 13.86 -13.71 9.30
CA THR A 169 14.22 -15.11 9.05
C THR A 169 13.05 -15.88 8.44
N GLN A 170 11.83 -15.66 8.93
CA GLN A 170 10.63 -16.27 8.37
C GLN A 170 10.42 -15.90 6.90
N VAL A 171 10.65 -14.63 6.54
CA VAL A 171 10.55 -14.14 5.16
C VAL A 171 11.64 -14.76 4.28
N LEU A 172 12.90 -14.70 4.72
CA LEU A 172 14.05 -15.18 3.94
C LEU A 172 14.02 -16.69 3.68
N GLN A 173 13.39 -17.46 4.56
CA GLN A 173 13.25 -18.92 4.43
C GLN A 173 11.91 -19.37 3.83
N SER A 174 11.02 -18.42 3.52
CA SER A 174 9.68 -18.75 3.02
C SER A 174 9.71 -19.32 1.61
N ARG A 175 8.85 -20.31 1.36
CA ARG A 175 8.51 -20.79 0.01
C ARG A 175 7.22 -20.16 -0.54
N ASN A 176 6.55 -19.35 0.27
CA ASN A 176 5.35 -18.61 -0.15
C ASN A 176 5.75 -17.27 -0.76
N LYS A 177 4.80 -16.67 -1.50
CA LYS A 177 4.95 -15.28 -1.93
C LYS A 177 5.09 -14.38 -0.70
N VAL A 178 6.02 -13.43 -0.76
CA VAL A 178 6.24 -12.47 0.32
C VAL A 178 5.49 -11.19 0.01
N SER A 179 4.71 -10.72 0.98
CA SER A 179 4.10 -9.39 0.93
C SER A 179 4.82 -8.42 1.84
N VAL A 180 4.97 -7.20 1.35
CA VAL A 180 5.74 -6.12 1.99
C VAL A 180 4.90 -4.84 2.01
N ASN A 181 5.18 -3.96 2.98
CA ASN A 181 4.75 -2.57 2.89
C ASN A 181 5.73 -1.87 1.91
N LEU A 182 5.27 -1.62 0.69
CA LEU A 182 6.14 -1.14 -0.38
C LEU A 182 6.34 0.37 -0.26
N PHE A 183 7.56 0.78 0.03
CA PHE A 183 7.93 2.19 0.05
C PHE A 183 8.84 2.52 -1.13
N THR A 184 8.89 3.79 -1.52
CA THR A 184 9.81 4.27 -2.57
C THR A 184 10.58 5.48 -2.05
N SER A 185 10.09 6.68 -2.31
CA SER A 185 10.64 7.93 -1.82
C SER A 185 9.51 8.83 -1.33
N LEU A 186 9.84 9.89 -0.60
CA LEU A 186 8.86 10.92 -0.25
C LEU A 186 8.20 11.52 -1.50
N LYS A 187 8.99 11.74 -2.57
CA LYS A 187 8.52 12.30 -3.83
C LYS A 187 7.49 11.40 -4.54
N SER A 188 7.71 10.09 -4.52
CA SER A 188 6.95 9.11 -5.32
C SER A 188 5.91 8.30 -4.54
N ILE A 189 5.82 8.46 -3.22
CA ILE A 189 4.90 7.64 -2.39
C ILE A 189 3.44 7.82 -2.81
N PHE A 190 3.01 9.06 -3.09
CA PHE A 190 1.64 9.31 -3.55
C PHE A 190 1.40 8.83 -4.97
N TYR A 191 2.43 8.74 -5.81
CA TYR A 191 2.30 8.14 -7.15
C TYR A 191 1.94 6.67 -6.98
N LEU A 192 2.68 5.98 -6.11
CA LEU A 192 2.46 4.58 -5.78
C LEU A 192 1.07 4.36 -5.14
N THR A 193 0.62 5.25 -4.26
CA THR A 193 -0.72 5.17 -3.65
C THR A 193 -1.84 5.40 -4.67
N ILE A 194 -1.71 6.41 -5.55
CA ILE A 194 -2.68 6.63 -6.63
C ILE A 194 -2.74 5.40 -7.53
N LEU A 195 -1.57 4.92 -7.96
CA LEU A 195 -1.44 3.77 -8.82
C LEU A 195 -2.07 2.51 -8.19
N SER A 196 -1.83 2.25 -6.91
CA SER A 196 -2.39 1.10 -6.21
C SER A 196 -3.94 1.12 -6.19
N ASN A 197 -4.55 2.30 -6.05
CA ASN A 197 -6.01 2.46 -6.10
C ASN A 197 -6.60 2.28 -7.52
N ASN A 198 -5.78 2.42 -8.56
CA ASN A 198 -6.16 2.33 -9.97
C ASN A 198 -5.89 0.97 -10.62
N VAL A 199 -5.63 -0.07 -9.81
CA VAL A 199 -5.44 -1.44 -10.29
C VAL A 199 -6.30 -2.42 -9.51
N TYR A 200 -6.67 -3.55 -10.13
CA TYR A 200 -7.36 -4.62 -9.41
C TYR A 200 -6.34 -5.43 -8.57
N PRO A 201 -6.49 -5.51 -7.24
CA PRO A 201 -5.60 -6.30 -6.39
C PRO A 201 -5.52 -7.76 -6.88
N TYR A 202 -4.35 -8.38 -6.73
CA TYR A 202 -4.06 -9.77 -7.15
C TYR A 202 -4.12 -10.05 -8.67
N LYS A 203 -4.59 -9.10 -9.48
CA LYS A 203 -4.74 -9.23 -10.95
C LYS A 203 -3.98 -8.15 -11.72
N ASN A 204 -2.98 -7.57 -11.08
CA ASN A 204 -2.18 -6.50 -11.63
C ASN A 204 -0.70 -6.85 -11.67
N LYS A 205 0.01 -6.15 -12.55
CA LYS A 205 1.47 -6.17 -12.62
C LYS A 205 1.94 -4.76 -12.90
N ILE A 206 2.88 -4.28 -12.09
CA ILE A 206 3.43 -2.94 -12.20
C ILE A 206 4.94 -3.06 -12.25
N GLU A 207 5.55 -2.32 -13.17
CA GLU A 207 6.99 -2.18 -13.26
C GLU A 207 7.41 -0.87 -12.57
N ILE A 208 8.43 -0.97 -11.74
CA ILE A 208 9.13 0.14 -11.12
C ILE A 208 10.53 0.18 -11.73
N ASN A 209 10.86 1.28 -12.38
CA ASN A 209 12.22 1.53 -12.88
C ASN A 209 12.87 2.63 -12.06
N ILE A 210 14.14 2.45 -11.73
CA ILE A 210 14.94 3.47 -11.03
C ILE A 210 15.89 4.09 -12.05
N ARG A 211 15.78 5.39 -12.27
CA ARG A 211 16.66 6.17 -13.15
C ARG A 211 17.06 7.44 -12.45
N ASP A 212 18.36 7.71 -12.39
CA ASP A 212 18.92 8.92 -11.74
C ASP A 212 18.40 9.13 -10.30
N GLY A 213 18.21 8.03 -9.55
CA GLY A 213 17.71 8.05 -8.17
C GLY A 213 16.18 8.25 -8.04
N GLU A 214 15.45 8.40 -9.15
CA GLU A 214 14.01 8.59 -9.18
C GLU A 214 13.25 7.30 -9.55
N PHE A 215 12.06 7.14 -8.97
CA PHE A 215 11.18 6.01 -9.22
C PHE A 215 10.16 6.33 -10.32
N HIS A 216 10.18 5.55 -11.38
CA HIS A 216 9.21 5.59 -12.48
C HIS A 216 8.32 4.35 -12.46
N PHE A 217 7.04 4.53 -12.75
CA PHE A 217 6.05 3.45 -12.64
C PHE A 217 5.35 3.22 -13.97
N ASN A 218 5.09 1.96 -14.29
CA ASN A 218 4.29 1.58 -15.45
C ASN A 218 3.33 0.43 -15.09
N ILE A 219 2.05 0.58 -15.38
CA ILE A 219 1.06 -0.49 -15.18
C ILE A 219 1.11 -1.40 -16.41
N ILE A 220 1.67 -2.60 -16.22
CA ILE A 220 1.77 -3.62 -17.28
C ILE A 220 0.44 -4.36 -17.45
N GLN A 221 -0.28 -4.61 -16.35
CA GLN A 221 -1.54 -5.35 -16.35
C GLN A 221 -2.46 -4.87 -15.23
N GLY A 222 -3.77 -4.97 -15.46
CA GLY A 222 -4.78 -4.84 -14.41
C GLY A 222 -5.18 -3.40 -14.08
N LYS A 223 -4.94 -2.46 -14.99
CA LYS A 223 -5.44 -1.07 -14.90
C LYS A 223 -6.97 -1.08 -14.84
N ALA A 224 -7.53 -0.42 -13.84
CA ALA A 224 -8.97 -0.28 -13.66
C ALA A 224 -9.53 0.91 -14.44
N THR A 225 -10.83 0.88 -14.73
CA THR A 225 -11.54 2.04 -15.26
C THR A 225 -11.76 3.09 -14.16
N ARG A 226 -12.01 4.34 -14.55
CA ARG A 226 -12.37 5.41 -13.59
C ARG A 226 -13.60 5.04 -12.76
N ASP A 227 -14.61 4.42 -13.37
CA ASP A 227 -15.83 4.00 -12.68
C ASP A 227 -15.56 2.89 -11.67
N ASP A 228 -14.68 1.94 -12.00
CA ASP A 228 -14.28 0.89 -11.06
C ASP A 228 -13.58 1.45 -9.83
N VAL A 229 -12.72 2.45 -10.01
CA VAL A 229 -12.05 3.11 -8.89
C VAL A 229 -13.08 3.87 -8.04
N ILE A 230 -13.93 4.70 -8.65
CA ILE A 230 -14.94 5.52 -7.95
C ILE A 230 -15.96 4.64 -7.21
N ASN A 231 -16.33 3.49 -7.77
CA ASN A 231 -17.28 2.55 -7.15
C ASN A 231 -16.61 1.64 -6.09
N GLY A 232 -15.30 1.76 -5.88
CA GLY A 232 -14.55 0.90 -4.95
C GLY A 232 -14.46 -0.55 -5.43
N THR A 233 -14.65 -0.83 -6.72
CA THR A 233 -14.45 -2.16 -7.30
C THR A 233 -13.01 -2.64 -7.07
N THR A 234 -12.03 -1.72 -7.14
CA THR A 234 -10.60 -1.99 -6.90
C THR A 234 -10.25 -2.24 -5.42
N LEU A 235 -11.17 -2.05 -4.47
CA LEU A 235 -10.90 -2.37 -3.07
C LEU A 235 -11.02 -3.87 -2.81
N THR A 236 -10.11 -4.40 -1.98
CA THR A 236 -10.18 -5.77 -1.48
C THR A 236 -11.43 -5.99 -0.63
N ALA A 237 -11.86 -7.25 -0.49
CA ALA A 237 -12.93 -7.63 0.42
C ALA A 237 -12.68 -7.15 1.86
N GLU A 238 -11.43 -7.25 2.31
CA GLU A 238 -11.01 -6.76 3.62
C GLU A 238 -11.18 -5.25 3.75
N SER A 239 -10.65 -4.46 2.81
CA SER A 239 -10.78 -3.00 2.87
C SER A 239 -12.23 -2.53 2.75
N LYS A 240 -13.07 -3.21 1.96
CA LYS A 240 -14.52 -2.97 1.92
C LYS A 240 -15.17 -3.21 3.28
N ALA A 241 -14.81 -4.31 3.95
CA ALA A 241 -15.33 -4.62 5.29
C ALA A 241 -14.85 -3.61 6.35
N GLU A 242 -13.55 -3.27 6.35
CA GLU A 242 -12.96 -2.25 7.24
C GLU A 242 -13.72 -0.92 7.11
N LEU A 243 -13.82 -0.38 5.88
CA LEU A 243 -14.50 0.89 5.59
C LEU A 243 -15.97 0.86 6.00
N TYR A 244 -16.67 -0.25 5.71
CA TYR A 244 -18.08 -0.41 6.09
C TYR A 244 -18.27 -0.36 7.61
N TYR A 245 -17.46 -1.12 8.35
CA TYR A 245 -17.55 -1.17 9.81
C TYR A 245 -17.29 0.20 10.42
N ASP A 246 -16.19 0.83 10.02
CA ASP A 246 -15.74 2.09 10.59
C ASP A 246 -16.74 3.23 10.28
N TYR A 247 -17.31 3.24 9.07
CA TYR A 247 -18.38 4.18 8.72
C TYR A 247 -19.65 3.96 9.55
N LYS A 248 -20.13 2.71 9.67
CA LYS A 248 -21.36 2.42 10.45
C LYS A 248 -21.20 2.65 11.95
N LYS A 249 -19.96 2.62 12.46
CA LYS A 249 -19.63 2.97 13.85
C LYS A 249 -19.40 4.47 14.06
N ASN A 250 -19.43 5.28 13.01
CA ASN A 250 -19.04 6.70 13.05
C ASN A 250 -17.65 6.90 13.67
N SER A 251 -16.71 5.97 13.43
CA SER A 251 -15.36 6.00 14.01
C SER A 251 -14.33 6.70 13.13
N ILE A 252 -14.73 7.18 11.95
CA ILE A 252 -13.83 7.81 10.98
C ILE A 252 -13.62 9.26 11.37
N ASN A 253 -12.41 9.57 11.86
CA ASN A 253 -11.94 10.93 12.08
C ASN A 253 -10.83 11.25 11.08
N LYS A 254 -11.12 12.14 10.12
CA LYS A 254 -10.20 12.46 9.03
C LYS A 254 -8.92 13.14 9.48
N GLU A 255 -8.98 13.98 10.51
CA GLU A 255 -7.80 14.65 11.04
C GLU A 255 -6.83 13.63 11.64
N ILE A 256 -7.34 12.68 12.43
CA ILE A 256 -6.53 11.59 12.97
C ILE A 256 -5.92 10.74 11.86
N ILE A 257 -6.70 10.43 10.81
CA ILE A 257 -6.23 9.66 9.67
C ILE A 257 -5.15 10.43 8.91
N LEU A 258 -5.35 11.72 8.65
CA LEU A 258 -4.40 12.60 7.96
C LEU A 258 -3.08 12.69 8.75
N ASN A 259 -3.16 12.94 10.06
CA ASN A 259 -1.99 12.97 10.93
C ASN A 259 -1.27 11.61 10.92
N GLY A 260 -2.02 10.51 11.03
CA GLY A 260 -1.46 9.16 10.95
C GLY A 260 -0.79 8.83 9.62
N LEU A 261 -1.25 9.42 8.51
CA LEU A 261 -0.58 9.33 7.21
C LEU A 261 0.71 10.15 7.19
N ILE A 262 0.68 11.39 7.68
CA ILE A 262 1.84 12.27 7.74
C ILE A 262 2.96 11.67 8.60
N TYR A 263 2.62 11.08 9.75
CA TYR A 263 3.60 10.44 10.65
C TYR A 263 4.31 9.23 10.05
N LYS A 264 3.76 8.63 8.99
CA LYS A 264 4.40 7.51 8.26
C LYS A 264 5.34 7.98 7.17
N LEU A 265 5.39 9.28 6.88
CA LEU A 265 6.29 9.84 5.90
C LEU A 265 7.62 10.20 6.59
N PRO A 266 8.76 10.07 5.89
CA PRO A 266 10.02 10.56 6.40
C PRO A 266 9.92 12.08 6.64
N SER A 267 10.68 12.57 7.63
CA SER A 267 10.66 13.97 8.03
C SER A 267 10.99 14.90 6.85
N PHE A 268 10.30 16.05 6.78
CA PHE A 268 10.53 17.13 5.82
C PHE A 268 11.72 17.99 6.19
#